data_AF-A0A958GC05-F1
#
_entry.id   AF-A0A958GC05-F1
#
_cell.length_a   1.000
_cell.length_b   1.000
_cell.length_c   1.000
_cell.angle_alpha   90.00
_cell.angle_beta   90.00
_cell.angle_gamma   90.00
#
_symmetry.space_group_name_H-M   'P 1'
#
loop_
_entity.id
_entity.type
_entity.pdbx_description
1 polymer ?
#
loop_
_entity_poly.entity_id
_entity_poly.type
_entity_poly.pdbx_seq_one_letter_code
_entity_poly.pdbx_strand_id
1 'polypeptide(L)'
;MKKIFSTYQNQIFFLAVVFLFFFASCGPVYKTDYSFTAPTTQSGKTCVFQCENTKLQCVQLEEMRYERCLDRADREYDRCERNKRYKYKANGDVECVSNCYCYRSSCSINEDSCDERYRSCYQACGGKVKATTYCVSNCEKAATKD
;
A
#
# COMPACT_ATOMS: atom_id res chain seq x y z
N MET A 1 21.28 48.46 6.62
CA MET A 1 20.00 47.70 6.53
C MET A 1 19.66 47.15 5.12
N LYS A 2 20.47 47.35 4.06
CA LYS A 2 20.19 46.78 2.72
C LYS A 2 20.70 45.34 2.48
N LYS A 3 21.65 44.84 3.29
CA LYS A 3 22.26 43.50 3.09
C LYS A 3 21.38 42.33 3.56
N ILE A 4 20.47 42.54 4.53
CA ILE A 4 19.62 41.49 5.11
C ILE A 4 18.43 41.14 4.18
N PHE A 5 17.95 42.11 3.40
CA PHE A 5 16.84 41.93 2.47
C PHE A 5 17.26 41.07 1.25
N SER A 6 18.51 41.20 0.81
CA SER A 6 19.09 40.46 -0.31
C SER A 6 19.29 38.97 -0.02
N THR A 7 19.64 38.61 1.23
CA THR A 7 19.78 37.21 1.66
C THR A 7 18.43 36.48 1.70
N TYR A 8 17.36 37.15 2.15
CA TYR A 8 16.01 36.57 2.17
C TYR A 8 15.45 36.36 0.76
N GLN A 9 15.73 37.29 -0.15
CA GLN A 9 15.32 37.21 -1.55
C GLN A 9 16.02 36.06 -2.30
N ASN A 10 17.31 35.82 -2.01
CA ASN A 10 18.05 34.67 -2.53
C ASN A 10 17.59 33.33 -1.93
N GLN A 11 17.19 33.29 -0.64
CA GLN A 11 16.65 32.06 -0.04
C GLN A 11 15.26 31.67 -0.57
N ILE A 12 14.38 32.65 -0.81
CA ILE A 12 13.07 32.40 -1.44
C ILE A 12 13.27 31.87 -2.87
N PHE A 13 14.23 32.43 -3.61
CA PHE A 13 14.53 31.96 -4.97
C PHE A 13 15.09 30.53 -4.99
N PHE A 14 15.98 30.21 -4.05
CA PHE A 14 16.52 28.85 -3.92
C PHE A 14 15.43 27.82 -3.56
N LEU A 15 14.53 28.18 -2.63
CA LEU A 15 13.38 27.35 -2.28
C LEU A 15 12.40 27.20 -3.45
N ALA A 16 12.18 28.24 -4.24
CA ALA A 16 11.33 28.18 -5.44
C ALA A 16 11.92 27.27 -6.53
N VAL A 17 13.25 27.31 -6.75
CA VAL A 17 13.95 26.43 -7.71
C VAL A 17 13.91 24.97 -7.24
N VAL A 18 14.11 24.70 -5.95
CA VAL A 18 14.00 23.34 -5.38
C VAL A 18 12.56 22.83 -5.48
N PHE A 19 11.57 23.68 -5.22
CA PHE A 19 10.15 23.33 -5.34
C PHE A 19 9.74 23.03 -6.80
N LEU A 20 10.26 23.78 -7.77
CA LEU A 20 10.07 23.51 -9.20
C LEU A 20 10.70 22.19 -9.65
N PHE A 21 11.81 21.77 -9.05
CA PHE A 21 12.42 20.46 -9.34
C PHE A 21 11.59 19.28 -8.81
N PHE A 22 10.84 19.45 -7.73
CA PHE A 22 10.03 18.38 -7.14
C PHE A 22 8.85 17.94 -8.01
N PHE A 23 8.32 18.82 -8.87
CA PHE A 23 7.22 18.46 -9.79
C PHE A 23 7.68 17.80 -11.09
N ALA A 24 8.99 17.71 -11.34
CA ALA A 24 9.53 17.16 -12.58
C ALA A 24 9.57 15.62 -12.62
N SER A 25 9.29 14.92 -11.50
CA SER A 25 9.41 13.45 -11.41
C SER A 25 8.08 12.67 -11.53
N CYS A 26 7.18 13.09 -12.40
CA CYS A 26 6.10 12.19 -12.86
C CYS A 26 6.65 11.26 -13.94
N GLY A 27 7.06 10.05 -13.57
CA GLY A 27 7.50 8.98 -14.48
C GLY A 27 6.36 8.03 -14.89
N PRO A 28 6.59 7.18 -15.91
CA PRO A 28 5.63 6.15 -16.33
C PRO A 28 5.37 5.13 -15.23
N VAL A 29 4.09 4.81 -15.00
CA VAL A 29 3.64 3.75 -14.07
C VAL A 29 3.35 2.50 -14.88
N TYR A 30 3.97 1.39 -14.52
CA TYR A 30 3.79 0.09 -15.17
C TYR A 30 3.00 -0.86 -14.28
N LYS A 31 2.19 -1.71 -14.91
CA LYS A 31 1.47 -2.81 -14.28
C LYS A 31 1.80 -4.11 -15.01
N THR A 32 1.90 -5.20 -14.27
CA THR A 32 2.13 -6.55 -14.81
C THR A 32 0.88 -7.39 -14.62
N ASP A 33 0.29 -7.84 -15.71
CA ASP A 33 -0.81 -8.81 -15.69
C ASP A 33 -0.31 -10.21 -16.09
N TYR A 34 -1.03 -11.22 -15.61
CA TYR A 34 -0.69 -12.63 -15.84
C TYR A 34 -1.81 -13.33 -16.60
N SER A 35 -1.42 -14.01 -17.69
CA SER A 35 -2.32 -14.89 -18.45
C SER A 35 -1.90 -16.35 -18.29
N PHE A 36 -2.88 -17.25 -18.30
CA PHE A 36 -2.70 -18.67 -17.98
C PHE A 36 -3.12 -19.53 -19.16
N THR A 37 -2.30 -20.52 -19.51
CA THR A 37 -2.65 -21.57 -20.48
C THR A 37 -2.63 -22.92 -19.79
N ALA A 38 -3.78 -23.59 -19.78
CA ALA A 38 -3.97 -24.85 -19.09
C ALA A 38 -3.05 -25.97 -19.64
N PRO A 39 -2.60 -26.89 -18.77
CA PRO A 39 -1.87 -28.08 -19.21
C PRO A 39 -2.78 -28.99 -20.06
N THR A 40 -2.18 -29.65 -21.05
CA THR A 40 -2.89 -30.55 -21.98
C THR A 40 -3.21 -31.91 -21.36
N THR A 41 -2.47 -32.31 -20.32
CA THR A 41 -2.63 -33.60 -19.64
C THR A 41 -3.76 -33.57 -18.61
N GLN A 42 -4.47 -34.70 -18.46
CA GLN A 42 -5.52 -34.81 -17.44
C GLN A 42 -4.95 -34.68 -16.02
N SER A 43 -3.77 -35.23 -15.77
CA SER A 43 -3.06 -35.08 -14.50
C SER A 43 -2.73 -33.62 -14.19
N GLY A 44 -2.28 -32.85 -15.19
CA GLY A 44 -2.01 -31.43 -15.05
C GLY A 44 -3.26 -30.62 -14.73
N LYS A 45 -4.40 -30.94 -15.37
CA LYS A 45 -5.69 -30.27 -15.07
C LYS A 45 -6.13 -30.50 -13.63
N THR A 46 -6.03 -31.73 -13.13
CA THR A 46 -6.32 -32.05 -11.72
C THR A 46 -5.36 -31.33 -10.77
N CYS A 47 -4.07 -31.25 -11.12
CA CYS A 47 -3.08 -30.51 -10.34
C CYS A 47 -3.42 -29.01 -10.25
N VAL A 48 -3.76 -28.36 -11.37
CA VAL A 48 -4.19 -26.95 -11.38
C VAL A 48 -5.45 -26.73 -10.56
N PHE A 49 -6.40 -27.67 -10.56
CA PHE A 49 -7.58 -27.58 -9.69
C PHE A 49 -7.20 -27.58 -8.20
N GLN A 50 -6.17 -28.34 -7.80
CA GLN A 50 -5.66 -28.28 -6.43
C GLN A 50 -4.97 -26.94 -6.12
N CYS A 51 -4.26 -26.35 -7.09
CA CYS A 51 -3.71 -25.00 -6.95
C CYS A 51 -4.82 -23.96 -6.71
N GLU A 52 -5.93 -24.05 -7.45
CA GLU A 52 -7.07 -23.13 -7.29
C GLU A 52 -7.69 -23.24 -5.89
N ASN A 53 -7.90 -24.46 -5.40
CA ASN A 53 -8.40 -24.67 -4.04
C ASN A 53 -7.44 -24.11 -2.98
N THR A 54 -6.13 -24.30 -3.18
CA THR A 54 -5.11 -23.76 -2.28
C THR A 54 -5.09 -22.23 -2.30
N LYS A 55 -5.28 -21.62 -3.48
CA LYS A 55 -5.41 -20.17 -3.64
C LYS A 55 -6.60 -19.65 -2.86
N LEU A 56 -7.78 -20.26 -3.02
CA LEU A 56 -8.99 -19.85 -2.29
C LEU A 56 -8.80 -19.91 -0.77
N GLN A 57 -8.17 -20.98 -0.27
CA GLN A 57 -7.84 -21.11 1.15
C GLN A 57 -6.85 -20.02 1.62
N CYS A 58 -5.88 -19.66 0.78
CA CYS A 58 -4.94 -18.58 1.07
C CYS A 58 -5.66 -17.23 1.19
N VAL A 59 -6.51 -16.89 0.22
CA VAL A 59 -7.29 -15.63 0.23
C VAL A 59 -8.19 -15.56 1.46
N GLN A 60 -8.92 -16.64 1.76
CA GLN A 60 -9.76 -16.70 2.95
C GLN A 60 -8.97 -16.51 4.25
N LEU A 61 -7.75 -17.04 4.33
CA LEU A 61 -6.87 -16.84 5.48
C LEU A 61 -6.42 -15.38 5.61
N GLU A 62 -6.10 -14.71 4.51
CA GLU A 62 -5.73 -13.30 4.49
C GLU A 62 -6.90 -12.39 4.90
N GLU A 63 -8.11 -12.67 4.41
CA GLU A 63 -9.34 -11.99 4.87
C GLU A 63 -9.53 -12.15 6.38
N MET A 64 -9.42 -13.37 6.92
CA MET A 64 -9.52 -13.59 8.36
C MET A 64 -8.40 -12.91 9.16
N ARG A 65 -7.21 -12.73 8.59
CA ARG A 65 -6.11 -11.99 9.23
C ARG A 65 -6.40 -10.50 9.25
N TYR A 66 -6.93 -9.98 8.15
CA TYR A 66 -7.33 -8.58 8.01
C TYR A 66 -8.42 -8.22 9.01
N GLU A 67 -9.50 -9.00 9.09
CA GLU A 67 -10.59 -8.78 10.06
C GLU A 67 -10.11 -8.83 11.51
N ARG A 68 -9.23 -9.78 11.84
CA ARG A 68 -8.62 -9.85 13.18
C ARG A 68 -7.74 -8.64 13.49
N CYS A 69 -7.07 -8.09 12.48
CA CYS A 69 -6.31 -6.86 12.63
C CYS A 69 -7.25 -5.69 12.92
N LEU A 70 -8.35 -5.54 12.17
CA LEU A 70 -9.33 -4.47 12.37
C LEU A 70 -9.94 -4.53 13.78
N ASP A 71 -10.45 -5.70 14.19
CA ASP A 71 -11.04 -5.91 15.52
C ASP A 71 -10.01 -5.65 16.65
N ARG A 72 -8.73 -5.94 16.41
CA ARG A 72 -7.67 -5.57 17.36
C ARG A 72 -7.44 -4.06 17.38
N ALA A 73 -7.32 -3.42 16.23
CA ALA A 73 -7.11 -1.98 16.11
C ALA A 73 -8.25 -1.19 16.77
N ASP A 74 -9.48 -1.64 16.61
CA ASP A 74 -10.67 -1.05 17.23
C ASP A 74 -10.63 -1.17 18.76
N ARG A 75 -10.37 -2.37 19.28
CA ARG A 75 -10.26 -2.57 20.72
C ARG A 75 -9.14 -1.76 21.36
N GLU A 76 -8.00 -1.62 20.67
CA GLU A 76 -6.88 -0.79 21.14
C GLU A 76 -7.24 0.70 21.12
N TYR A 77 -7.90 1.17 20.06
CA TYR A 77 -8.37 2.54 19.95
C TYR A 77 -9.42 2.88 21.03
N ASP A 78 -10.44 2.03 21.19
CA ASP A 78 -11.49 2.20 22.21
C ASP A 78 -10.94 2.17 23.63
N ARG A 79 -9.91 1.35 23.86
CA ARG A 79 -9.20 1.34 25.14
C ARG A 79 -8.48 2.67 25.38
N CYS A 80 -7.83 3.23 24.36
CA CYS A 80 -7.19 4.53 24.46
C CYS A 80 -8.20 5.65 24.76
N GLU A 81 -9.31 5.70 24.02
CA GLU A 81 -10.36 6.71 24.18
C GLU A 81 -10.96 6.66 25.59
N ARG A 82 -11.26 5.47 26.11
CA ARG A 82 -11.79 5.30 27.48
C ARG A 82 -10.79 5.67 28.57
N ASN A 83 -9.50 5.58 28.29
CA ASN A 83 -8.43 5.93 29.22
C ASN A 83 -7.97 7.39 29.11
N LYS A 84 -8.70 8.23 28.36
CA LYS A 84 -8.47 9.67 28.35
C LYS A 84 -8.74 10.25 29.74
N ARG A 85 -7.81 11.07 30.21
CA ARG A 85 -7.97 11.77 31.48
C ARG A 85 -7.96 13.26 31.24
N TYR A 86 -8.92 13.93 31.87
CA TYR A 86 -9.05 15.38 31.84
C TYR A 86 -8.93 15.94 33.26
N LYS A 87 -8.41 17.15 33.37
CA LYS A 87 -8.45 17.96 34.58
C LYS A 87 -9.20 19.24 34.29
N TYR A 88 -9.91 19.72 35.30
CA TYR A 88 -10.57 21.02 35.28
C TYR A 88 -9.61 22.05 35.89
N LYS A 89 -9.43 23.17 35.21
CA LYS A 89 -8.67 24.31 35.72
C LYS A 89 -9.57 25.22 36.56
N ALA A 90 -8.97 26.04 37.42
CA ALA A 90 -9.70 26.99 38.26
C ALA A 90 -10.48 28.05 37.46
N ASN A 91 -10.10 28.31 36.20
CA ASN A 91 -10.80 29.20 35.29
C ASN A 91 -11.96 28.51 34.52
N GLY A 92 -12.24 27.23 34.79
CA GLY A 92 -13.31 26.47 34.13
C GLY A 92 -12.87 25.69 32.89
N ASP A 93 -11.64 25.86 32.41
CA ASP A 93 -11.15 25.15 31.22
C ASP A 93 -10.92 23.66 31.50
N VAL A 94 -11.15 22.83 30.48
CA VAL A 94 -10.84 21.40 30.50
C VAL A 94 -9.53 21.16 29.76
N GLU A 95 -8.55 20.57 30.45
CA GLU A 95 -7.27 20.19 29.86
C GLU A 95 -7.13 18.66 29.87
N CYS A 96 -6.79 18.08 28.73
CA CYS A 96 -6.43 16.67 28.68
C CYS A 96 -5.04 16.45 29.28
N VAL A 97 -4.93 15.48 30.18
CA VAL A 97 -3.72 15.17 30.97
C VAL A 97 -3.04 13.89 30.51
N SER A 98 -3.79 12.94 29.92
CA SER A 98 -3.20 11.70 29.40
C SER A 98 -4.05 11.10 28.28
N ASN A 99 -3.39 10.37 27.37
CA ASN A 99 -4.01 9.69 26.21
C ASN A 99 -4.81 10.62 25.31
N CYS A 100 -4.40 11.88 25.21
CA CYS A 100 -5.14 12.93 24.52
C CYS A 100 -5.28 12.69 23.01
N TYR A 101 -4.41 11.87 22.46
CA TYR A 101 -4.45 11.43 21.08
C TYR A 101 -4.48 9.90 21.05
N CYS A 102 -5.44 9.36 20.32
CA CYS A 102 -5.56 7.94 20.06
C CYS A 102 -5.39 7.72 18.57
N TYR A 103 -4.59 6.72 18.22
CA TYR A 103 -4.35 6.33 16.83
C TYR A 103 -4.93 4.94 16.61
N ARG A 104 -5.64 4.78 15.49
CA ARG A 104 -6.12 3.49 15.04
C ARG A 104 -5.08 2.87 14.12
N SER A 105 -4.58 1.70 14.50
CA SER A 105 -3.62 0.94 13.69
C SER A 105 -4.18 0.66 12.29
N SER A 106 -3.35 0.82 11.27
CA SER A 106 -3.71 0.50 9.89
C SER A 106 -3.55 -1.00 9.62
N CYS A 107 -4.50 -1.60 8.91
CA CYS A 107 -4.46 -2.99 8.47
C CYS A 107 -4.34 -3.05 6.95
N SER A 108 -3.64 -4.06 6.44
CA SER A 108 -3.51 -4.33 5.01
C SER A 108 -3.78 -5.79 4.72
N ILE A 109 -4.27 -6.06 3.50
CA ILE A 109 -4.40 -7.41 2.95
C ILE A 109 -3.29 -7.63 1.93
N ASN A 110 -2.72 -8.83 1.88
CA ASN A 110 -1.66 -9.18 0.94
C ASN A 110 -2.09 -10.34 0.04
N GLU A 111 -3.01 -10.06 -0.89
CA GLU A 111 -3.48 -11.04 -1.87
C GLU A 111 -2.40 -11.41 -2.89
N ASP A 112 -1.43 -10.52 -3.13
CA ASP A 112 -0.33 -10.73 -4.07
C ASP A 112 0.48 -12.00 -3.74
N SER A 113 0.63 -12.32 -2.45
CA SER A 113 1.30 -13.54 -2.01
C SER A 113 0.56 -14.81 -2.42
N CYS A 114 -0.78 -14.79 -2.38
CA CYS A 114 -1.60 -15.92 -2.81
C CYS A 114 -1.53 -16.11 -4.33
N ASP A 115 -1.54 -15.00 -5.06
CA ASP A 115 -1.39 -15.02 -6.52
C ASP A 115 0.00 -15.50 -6.96
N GLU A 116 1.06 -15.10 -6.27
CA GLU A 116 2.41 -15.60 -6.54
C GLU A 116 2.51 -17.11 -6.36
N ARG A 117 2.03 -17.62 -5.23
CA ARG A 117 1.98 -19.06 -4.94
C ARG A 117 1.17 -19.81 -5.97
N TYR A 118 0.03 -19.26 -6.38
CA TYR A 118 -0.80 -19.85 -7.43
C TYR A 118 -0.05 -19.95 -8.75
N ARG A 119 0.64 -18.88 -9.19
CA ARG A 119 1.44 -18.90 -10.43
C ARG A 119 2.54 -19.96 -10.38
N SER A 120 3.26 -20.07 -9.26
CA SER A 120 4.30 -21.10 -9.09
C SER A 120 3.71 -22.52 -9.14
N CYS A 121 2.58 -22.75 -8.47
CA CYS A 121 1.87 -24.02 -8.49
C CYS A 121 1.39 -24.37 -9.92
N TYR A 122 0.81 -23.39 -10.62
CA TYR A 122 0.31 -23.55 -11.97
C TYR A 122 1.40 -23.97 -12.96
N GLN A 123 2.59 -23.35 -12.86
CA GLN A 123 3.76 -23.72 -13.66
C GLN A 123 4.27 -25.12 -13.33
N ALA A 124 4.30 -25.50 -12.04
CA ALA A 124 4.70 -26.84 -11.61
C ALA A 124 3.77 -27.94 -12.13
N CYS A 125 2.47 -27.65 -12.31
CA CYS A 125 1.50 -28.56 -12.92
C CYS A 125 1.61 -28.68 -14.45
N GLY A 126 2.61 -28.03 -15.07
CA GLY A 126 2.80 -28.00 -16.52
C GLY A 126 1.95 -26.97 -17.26
N GLY A 127 1.26 -26.08 -16.53
CA GLY A 127 0.60 -24.91 -17.10
C GLY A 127 1.61 -23.84 -17.48
N LYS A 128 1.23 -22.95 -18.41
CA LYS A 128 2.08 -21.81 -18.81
C LYS A 128 1.51 -20.52 -18.23
N VAL A 129 2.38 -19.72 -17.64
CA VAL A 129 2.06 -18.38 -17.11
C VAL A 129 2.84 -17.35 -17.93
N LYS A 130 2.13 -16.44 -18.58
CA LYS A 130 2.75 -15.34 -19.35
C LYS A 130 2.48 -14.01 -18.64
N ALA A 131 3.56 -13.37 -18.20
CA ALA A 131 3.56 -12.02 -17.66
C ALA A 131 3.59 -11.00 -18.80
N THR A 132 2.69 -10.02 -18.75
CA THR A 132 2.64 -8.90 -19.69
C THR A 132 2.67 -7.60 -18.90
N THR A 133 3.75 -6.85 -19.04
CA THR A 133 3.89 -5.54 -18.40
C THR A 133 3.50 -4.45 -19.39
N TYR A 134 2.58 -3.58 -18.99
CA TYR A 134 2.13 -2.44 -19.78
C TYR A 134 2.06 -1.20 -18.90
N CYS A 135 2.21 -0.04 -19.54
CA CYS A 135 2.12 1.23 -18.85
C CYS A 135 0.64 1.60 -18.62
N VAL A 136 0.31 2.06 -17.42
CA VAL A 136 -1.04 2.45 -16.99
C VAL A 136 -1.17 3.96 -16.75
N SER A 137 -0.07 4.69 -16.57
CA SER A 137 -0.07 6.14 -16.38
C SER A 137 1.25 6.79 -16.81
N ASN A 138 1.22 8.05 -17.26
CA ASN A 138 2.38 8.82 -17.75
C ASN A 138 3.18 8.12 -18.86
N CYS A 139 2.50 7.36 -19.72
CA CYS A 139 3.12 6.49 -20.73
C CYS A 139 3.74 7.26 -21.90
N GLU A 140 3.28 8.48 -22.15
CA GLU A 140 3.88 9.39 -23.12
C GLU A 140 5.36 9.68 -22.83
N LYS A 141 5.74 9.71 -21.55
CA LYS A 141 7.13 9.90 -21.11
C LYS A 141 7.97 8.62 -21.18
N ALA A 142 7.35 7.47 -21.45
CA ALA A 142 8.07 6.22 -21.70
C ALA A 142 8.64 6.16 -23.13
N ALA A 143 8.05 6.90 -24.07
CA ALA A 143 8.41 6.86 -25.49
C ALA A 143 9.57 7.82 -25.86
N THR A 144 10.01 8.70 -24.97
CA THR A 144 11.06 9.70 -25.25
C THR A 144 12.47 9.22 -24.86
N LYS A 145 12.78 7.95 -25.13
CA LYS A 145 14.15 7.44 -25.15
C LYS A 145 14.51 7.02 -26.56
N ASP A 146 14.72 8.01 -27.43
CA ASP A 146 15.53 7.90 -28.63
C ASP A 146 16.45 9.12 -28.70
#